data_AF-A0A944BR95-F1
#
_entry.id   AF-A0A944BR95-F1
#
_cell.length_a   1.000
_cell.length_b   1.000
_cell.length_c   1.000
_cell.angle_alpha   90.00
_cell.angle_beta   90.00
_cell.angle_gamma   90.00
#
_symmetry.space_group_name_H-M   'P 1'
#
loop_
_entity.id
_entity.type
_entity.pdbx_description
1 polymer ?
#
loop_
_entity_poly.entity_id
_entity_poly.type
_entity_poly.pdbx_seq_one_letter_code
_entity_poly.pdbx_strand_id
1 'polypeptide(L)' 'MMKKTKICSQCGRVAKANSSYCSKCGERLPPETLFDCYKKQHTCCPNCDTVLAPGSQYCPNCGEQILLKAAGNEKGGVSD' A
#
# COMPACT_ATOMS: atom_id res chain seq x y z
N MET A 1 2.21 -11.14 7.25
CA MET A 1 2.58 -9.71 7.34
C MET A 1 3.17 -9.28 6.00
N MET A 2 2.56 -8.30 5.32
CA MET A 2 3.07 -7.77 4.05
C MET A 2 4.41 -7.04 4.30
N LYS A 3 5.43 -7.28 3.47
CA LYS A 3 6.75 -6.64 3.66
C LYS A 3 6.73 -5.22 3.10
N LYS A 4 7.27 -4.26 3.86
CA LYS A 4 7.51 -2.90 3.37
C LYS A 4 8.75 -2.90 2.48
N THR A 5 8.54 -2.80 1.16
CA THR A 5 9.61 -2.80 0.16
C THR A 5 9.39 -1.74 -0.90
N LYS A 6 10.48 -1.29 -1.52
CA LYS A 6 10.48 -0.36 -2.63
C LYS A 6 10.87 -1.09 -3.91
N ILE A 7 10.36 -0.64 -5.05
CA ILE A 7 10.77 -1.16 -6.36
C ILE A 7 11.49 -0.03 -7.10
N CYS A 8 12.69 -0.33 -7.61
CA CYS A 8 13.40 0.60 -8.47
C CYS A 8 12.66 0.74 -9.81
N SER A 9 12.27 1.95 -10.17
CA SER A 9 11.58 2.25 -11.44
C SER A 9 12.44 2.02 -12.67
N GLN A 10 13.77 2.10 -12.54
CA GLN A 10 14.70 1.95 -13.66
C GLN A 10 15.09 0.49 -13.94
N CYS A 11 15.31 -0.32 -12.90
CA CYS A 11 15.82 -1.69 -13.07
C CYS A 11 14.95 -2.79 -12.45
N GLY A 12 13.81 -2.44 -11.86
CA GLY A 12 12.85 -3.38 -11.27
C GLY A 12 13.31 -4.06 -9.98
N ARG A 13 14.51 -3.76 -9.47
CA ARG A 13 15.03 -4.42 -8.25
C ARG A 13 14.21 -4.03 -7.01
N VAL A 14 13.90 -5.04 -6.21
CA VAL A 14 13.32 -4.88 -4.87
C VAL A 14 14.38 -4.37 -3.89
N ALA A 15 14.03 -3.32 -3.16
CA ALA A 15 14.86 -2.71 -2.13
C ALA A 15 14.12 -2.65 -0.78
N LYS A 16 14.89 -2.47 0.30
CA LYS A 16 14.35 -2.32 1.65
C LYS A 16 13.59 -1.00 1.80
N ALA A 17 12.62 -0.94 2.71
CA ALA A 17 11.83 0.26 2.97
C ALA A 17 12.66 1.51 3.26
N ASN A 18 13.78 1.37 3.98
CA ASN A 18 14.63 2.47 4.38
C ASN A 18 15.71 2.84 3.36
N SER A 19 15.78 2.15 2.21
CA SER A 19 16.77 2.47 1.17
C SER A 19 16.32 3.70 0.37
N SER A 20 17.24 4.65 0.19
CA SER A 20 17.04 5.84 -0.63
C SER A 20 17.49 5.66 -2.08
N TYR A 21 18.45 4.76 -2.33
CA TYR A 21 19.04 4.50 -3.64
C TYR A 21 19.09 3.00 -3.95
N CYS A 22 18.99 2.67 -5.24
CA CYS A 22 19.07 1.30 -5.72
C CYS A 22 20.50 0.78 -5.64
N SER A 23 20.73 -0.34 -4.96
CA SER A 23 22.05 -0.96 -4.85
C SER A 23 22.60 -1.54 -6.16
N LYS A 24 21.78 -1.66 -7.22
CA LYS A 24 22.22 -2.18 -8.52
C LYS A 24 22.55 -1.07 -9.51
N CYS A 25 21.65 -0.10 -9.69
CA CYS A 25 21.78 0.91 -10.74
C CYS A 25 22.01 2.33 -10.21
N GLY A 26 22.06 2.53 -8.88
CA GLY A 26 22.29 3.85 -8.27
C GLY A 26 21.10 4.80 -8.30
N GLU A 27 20.04 4.49 -9.05
CA GLU A 27 18.85 5.33 -9.15
C GLU A 27 18.19 5.59 -7.81
N ARG A 28 17.62 6.79 -7.63
CA ARG A 28 16.86 7.12 -6.43
C ARG A 28 15.58 6.29 -6.36
N LEU A 29 15.39 5.61 -5.24
CA LEU A 29 14.19 4.81 -5.00
C LEU A 29 12.99 5.71 -4.69
N PRO A 30 11.76 5.27 -5.00
CA PRO A 30 10.57 6.00 -4.62
C PRO A 30 10.53 6.24 -3.12
N PRO A 31 9.97 7.37 -2.66
CA PRO A 31 9.86 7.68 -1.23
C PRO A 31 8.95 6.66 -0.53
N GLU A 32 7.90 6.20 -1.21
CA GLU A 32 6.87 5.31 -0.70
C GLU A 32 7.19 3.85 -0.98
N THR A 33 6.78 2.96 -0.07
CA THR A 33 6.85 1.53 -0.27
C THR A 33 5.60 1.01 -0.97
N LEU A 34 5.68 -0.18 -1.56
CA LEU A 34 4.50 -0.86 -2.10
C LEU A 34 3.39 -1.01 -1.06
N PHE A 35 3.75 -1.20 0.22
CA PHE A 35 2.79 -1.27 1.30
C PHE A 35 2.09 0.07 1.55
N ASP A 36 2.79 1.20 1.41
CA ASP A 36 2.19 2.52 1.59
C ASP A 36 1.24 2.84 0.43
N CYS A 37 1.64 2.52 -0.82
CA CYS A 37 0.78 2.66 -1.98
C CYS A 37 -0.49 1.78 -1.85
N TYR A 38 -0.32 0.53 -1.42
CA TYR A 38 -1.43 -0.38 -1.10
C TYR A 38 -2.34 0.23 -0.04
N LYS A 39 -1.79 0.70 1.08
CA LYS A 39 -2.55 1.31 2.16
C LYS A 39 -3.38 2.52 1.71
N LYS A 40 -2.88 3.34 0.78
CA LYS A 40 -3.62 4.48 0.22
C LYS A 40 -4.80 4.09 -0.67
N GLN A 41 -4.72 2.91 -1.30
CA GLN A 41 -5.77 2.40 -2.20
C GLN A 41 -6.85 1.61 -1.44
N HIS A 42 -6.62 1.28 -0.18
CA HIS A 42 -7.50 0.43 0.61
C HIS A 42 -8.02 1.14 1.86
N THR A 43 -9.23 0.78 2.28
CA THR A 43 -9.80 1.29 3.53
C THR A 43 -8.99 0.78 4.72
N CYS A 44 -8.61 1.69 5.61
CA CYS A 44 -7.93 1.35 6.85
C CYS A 44 -8.88 1.53 8.03
N CYS A 45 -8.72 0.70 9.05
CA CYS A 45 -9.45 0.85 10.30
C CYS A 45 -9.09 2.21 10.95
N PRO A 46 -10.08 3.04 11.31
CA PRO A 46 -9.81 4.34 11.91
C PRO A 46 -9.22 4.25 13.33
N ASN A 47 -9.37 3.11 14.00
CA ASN A 47 -8.90 2.90 15.37
C ASN A 47 -7.48 2.31 15.41
N CYS A 48 -7.22 1.24 14.67
CA CYS A 48 -5.94 0.52 14.73
C CYS A 48 -5.12 0.55 13.43
N ASP A 49 -5.57 1.28 12.41
CA ASP A 49 -4.83 1.48 11.15
C ASP A 49 -4.60 0.21 10.31
N THR A 50 -5.29 -0.88 10.66
CA THR A 50 -5.23 -2.15 9.92
C THR A 50 -5.92 -1.98 8.56
N VAL A 51 -5.24 -2.39 7.49
CA VAL A 51 -5.84 -2.41 6.15
C VAL A 51 -6.95 -3.46 6.10
N LEU A 52 -8.12 -3.05 5.64
CA LEU A 52 -9.33 -3.84 5.63
C LEU A 52 -9.57 -4.42 4.24
N ALA A 53 -10.15 -5.63 4.20
CA ALA A 53 -10.62 -6.19 2.95
C ALA A 53 -11.83 -5.39 2.42
N PRO A 54 -12.01 -5.27 1.09
CA PRO A 54 -13.19 -4.63 0.52
C PRO A 54 -14.49 -5.20 1.11
N GLY A 55 -15.41 -4.31 1.53
CA GLY A 55 -16.69 -4.71 2.12
C GLY A 55 -16.62 -5.21 3.58
N SER A 56 -15.48 -5.07 4.27
CA SER A 56 -15.37 -5.41 5.70
C SER A 56 -16.27 -4.51 6.55
N GLN A 57 -17.17 -5.12 7.34
CA GLN A 57 -18.04 -4.40 8.29
C GLN A 57 -17.41 -4.21 9.67
N TYR A 58 -16.42 -5.03 10.01
CA TYR A 58 -15.69 -5.00 11.28
C TYR A 58 -14.20 -5.16 11.04
N CYS A 59 -13.37 -4.56 11.89
CA CYS A 59 -11.94 -4.74 11.85
C CYS A 59 -11.55 -6.11 12.42
N PRO A 60 -10.84 -6.96 11.65
CA PRO A 60 -10.43 -8.28 12.14
C PRO A 60 -9.32 -8.22 13.21
N ASN A 61 -8.69 -7.07 13.41
CA ASN A 61 -7.60 -6.90 14.37
C ASN A 61 -8.10 -6.34 15.71
N CYS A 62 -8.91 -5.27 15.68
CA CYS A 62 -9.36 -4.60 16.91
C CYS A 62 -10.87 -4.71 17.19
N GLY A 63 -11.67 -5.30 16.28
CA GLY A 63 -13.11 -5.44 16.44
C GLY A 63 -13.94 -4.19 16.14
N GLU A 64 -13.31 -3.06 15.80
CA GLU A 64 -13.99 -1.80 15.49
C GLU A 64 -14.98 -1.95 14.33
N GLN A 65 -16.16 -1.33 14.45
CA GLN A 65 -17.13 -1.34 13.37
C GLN A 65 -16.72 -0.35 12.27
N ILE A 66 -16.63 -0.84 11.04
CA ILE A 66 -16.23 -0.06 9.89
C ILE A 66 -17.49 0.47 9.24
N LEU A 67 -17.79 1.74 9.51
CA LEU A 67 -18.82 2.47 8.78
C LEU A 67 -18.27 2.75 7.38
N LEU A 68 -18.57 1.85 6.44
CA LEU A 68 -18.30 2.02 5.02
C LEU A 68 -19.07 3.25 4.49
N LYS A 69 -18.49 4.43 4.64
CA LYS A 69 -18.97 5.61 3.92
C LYS A 69 -18.51 5.43 2.47
N ALA A 70 -19.48 5.23 1.58
CA ALA A 70 -19.29 4.99 0.16
C ALA A 70 -18.24 5.94 -0.46
N ALA A 71 -17.00 5.45 -0.56
CA ALA A 71 -15.96 6.05 -1.39
C ALA A 71 -15.73 5.07 -2.53
N GLY A 72 -16.13 5.53 -3.72
CA GLY A 72 -16.28 4.77 -4.94
C GLY A 72 -15.05 3.95 -5.31
N ASN A 73 -15.35 2.76 -5.76
CA ASN A 73 -14.48 1.92 -6.53
C ASN A 73 -14.45 2.50 -7.97
N GLU A 74 -13.38 3.20 -8.37
CA GLU A 74 -13.17 3.53 -9.78
C GLU A 74 -11.73 3.27 -10.26
N LYS A 75 -11.66 2.10 -10.91
CA LYS A 75 -10.95 1.77 -12.16
C LYS A 75 -9.46 1.41 -12.09
N GLY A 76 -9.23 0.11 -12.29
CA GLY A 76 -8.03 -0.44 -12.90
C GLY A 76 -7.78 0.11 -14.30
N GLY A 77 -6.53 0.03 -14.74
CA GLY A 77 -6.04 0.62 -15.98
C GLY A 77 -6.21 -0.21 -17.24
N VAL A 78 -5.83 0.43 -18.35
CA VAL A 78 -5.21 -0.07 -19.58
C VAL A 78 -4.85 1.20 -20.39
N SER A 79 -3.58 1.57 -20.54
CA SER A 79 -2.68 1.31 -21.68
C SER A 79 -3.13 1.93 -23.02
N ASP A 80 -2.30 2.81 -23.58
CA ASP A 80 -2.13 3.03 -25.03
C ASP A 80 -0.63 2.90 -25.34
#